data_AF-A0A6A5EU69-F1
#
_entry.id   AF-A0A6A5EU69-F1
#
_cell.length_a   1.000
_cell.length_b   1.000
_cell.length_c   1.000
_cell.angle_alpha   90.00
_cell.angle_beta   90.00
_cell.angle_gamma   90.00
#
_symmetry.space_group_name_H-M   'P 1'
#
loop_
_entity.id
_entity.type
_entity.pdbx_description
1 polymer ?
#
loop_
_entity_poly.entity_id
_entity_poly.type
_entity_poly.pdbx_seq_one_letter_code
_entity_poly.pdbx_strand_id
1 'polypeptide(L)'
;MRVDFVFEFPRPTMPNVVYIGGFQCKPAKPLPEHLEEFVQSSGEHGVILMSLGTFVSELPADVTNVIAAAFAKLPQKVIWRHKGDRPATLGNNTLIVDWIPQNDLLGHPKMKLFVAHGGTNGVQEAMYHGVPVVGLPVFFDQFDNLLRLKERGAATLLTINTVDKDNNFLEAIQEVLNEPSYRMNMQRLSRLHRDQPITPLENALFWIEFVMRHKGAAHLKAESYRMPWYSYHSVDVVLFLAGAVLLVLSTIFIFIWCLYTTVCKHKVKRD
;
A
#
# COMPACT_ATOMS: atom_id res chain seq x y z
N MET A 1 0.10 15.16 -0.71
CA MET A 1 -0.11 13.76 -0.28
C MET A 1 0.93 12.89 -0.97
N ARG A 2 1.65 12.03 -0.22
CA ARG A 2 2.80 11.25 -0.73
C ARG A 2 2.39 10.01 -1.55
N VAL A 3 1.34 10.13 -2.35
CA VAL A 3 0.75 9.06 -3.16
C VAL A 3 0.26 9.66 -4.48
N ASP A 4 -0.19 8.82 -5.40
CA ASP A 4 -0.77 9.21 -6.69
C ASP A 4 -2.00 8.35 -7.02
N PHE A 5 -2.66 8.63 -8.14
CA PHE A 5 -3.85 7.92 -8.61
C PHE A 5 -3.58 6.53 -9.18
N VAL A 6 -2.32 6.20 -9.46
CA VAL A 6 -1.93 4.87 -9.91
C VAL A 6 -1.84 3.94 -8.70
N PHE A 7 -1.27 4.41 -7.60
CA PHE A 7 -1.06 3.66 -6.37
C PHE A 7 -2.31 3.59 -5.48
N GLU A 8 -3.03 4.70 -5.29
CA GLU A 8 -4.22 4.74 -4.43
C GLU A 8 -5.47 4.22 -5.12
N PHE A 9 -6.46 3.82 -4.32
CA PHE A 9 -7.80 3.60 -4.85
C PHE A 9 -8.49 4.94 -5.18
N PRO A 10 -9.31 4.99 -6.25
CA PRO A 10 -10.02 6.20 -6.62
C PRO A 10 -10.91 6.71 -5.49
N ARG A 11 -10.78 8.00 -5.15
CA ARG A 11 -11.66 8.68 -4.20
C ARG A 11 -11.76 10.17 -4.50
N PRO A 12 -12.89 10.82 -4.18
CA PRO A 12 -12.98 12.27 -4.22
C PRO A 12 -11.92 12.90 -3.31
N THR A 13 -11.28 13.95 -3.80
CA THR A 13 -10.35 14.76 -3.01
C THR A 13 -10.68 16.23 -3.12
N MET A 14 -10.41 16.93 -2.03
CA MET A 14 -10.63 18.37 -1.97
C MET A 14 -9.59 19.11 -2.81
N PRO A 15 -9.90 20.31 -3.34
CA PRO A 15 -8.97 21.11 -4.15
C PRO A 15 -7.66 21.48 -3.44
N ASN A 16 -7.61 21.42 -2.11
CA ASN A 16 -6.40 21.64 -1.31
C ASN A 16 -5.53 20.38 -1.10
N VAL A 17 -5.83 19.27 -1.77
CA VAL A 17 -5.04 18.04 -1.73
C VAL A 17 -4.31 17.88 -3.07
N VAL A 18 -2.99 17.95 -3.01
CA VAL A 18 -2.12 17.74 -4.18
C VAL A 18 -1.41 16.40 -4.04
N TYR A 19 -1.46 15.58 -5.09
CA TYR A 19 -0.79 14.28 -5.15
C TYR A 19 0.65 14.45 -5.65
N ILE A 20 1.60 13.88 -4.89
CA ILE A 20 3.05 13.98 -5.16
C ILE A 20 3.73 12.61 -4.95
N GLY A 21 3.03 11.52 -5.23
CA GLY A 21 3.59 10.16 -5.14
C GLY A 21 4.82 9.99 -6.01
N GLY A 22 5.83 9.28 -5.52
CA GLY A 22 7.07 9.00 -6.26
C GLY A 22 8.02 10.18 -6.41
N PHE A 23 7.83 11.30 -5.70
CA PHE A 23 8.72 12.47 -5.76
C PHE A 23 10.20 12.16 -5.42
N GLN A 24 10.45 11.09 -4.66
CA GLN A 24 11.79 10.62 -4.32
C GLN A 24 12.42 9.72 -5.40
N CYS A 25 11.63 9.15 -6.31
CA CYS A 25 12.09 8.19 -7.31
C CYS A 25 12.96 8.90 -8.36
N LYS A 26 14.02 8.23 -8.81
CA LYS A 26 14.98 8.80 -9.77
C LYS A 26 15.37 7.76 -10.82
N PRO A 27 15.77 8.18 -12.03
CA PRO A 27 16.45 7.29 -12.96
C PRO A 27 17.64 6.61 -12.28
N ALA A 28 17.84 5.32 -12.58
CA ALA A 28 18.96 4.57 -12.03
C ALA A 28 20.29 5.13 -12.49
N LYS A 29 21.24 5.21 -11.55
CA LYS A 29 22.65 5.50 -11.81
C LYS A 29 23.44 4.20 -11.95
N PRO A 30 24.65 4.25 -12.55
CA PRO A 30 25.54 3.10 -12.57
C PRO A 30 25.84 2.58 -11.16
N LEU A 31 25.85 1.25 -11.00
CA LEU A 31 26.19 0.62 -9.74
C LEU A 31 27.71 0.69 -9.47
N PRO A 32 28.14 0.67 -8.21
CA PRO A 32 29.53 0.40 -7.87
C PRO A 32 30.01 -0.92 -8.49
N GLU A 33 31.27 -0.96 -8.93
CA GLU A 33 31.84 -2.09 -9.70
C GLU A 33 31.59 -3.45 -9.06
N HIS A 34 31.86 -3.61 -7.76
CA HIS A 34 31.62 -4.87 -7.04
C HIS A 34 30.15 -5.35 -7.05
N LEU A 35 29.18 -4.42 -7.03
CA LEU A 35 27.76 -4.77 -7.14
C LEU A 35 27.40 -5.09 -8.58
N GLU A 36 27.93 -4.34 -9.55
CA GLU A 36 27.73 -4.59 -10.96
C GLU A 36 28.23 -5.98 -11.35
N GLU A 37 29.45 -6.36 -10.95
CA GLU A 37 30.01 -7.69 -11.17
C GLU A 37 29.13 -8.79 -10.60
N PHE A 38 28.66 -8.63 -9.35
CA PHE A 38 27.76 -9.60 -8.72
C PHE A 38 26.43 -9.71 -9.47
N VAL A 39 25.85 -8.58 -9.87
CA VAL A 39 24.60 -8.52 -10.65
C VAL A 39 24.78 -9.18 -12.02
N GLN A 40 25.88 -8.93 -12.72
CA GLN A 40 26.15 -9.54 -14.03
C GLN A 40 26.42 -11.04 -13.93
N SER A 41 27.01 -11.52 -12.82
CA SER A 41 27.22 -12.95 -12.56
C SER A 41 25.91 -13.76 -12.44
N SER A 42 24.75 -13.12 -12.42
CA SER A 42 23.43 -13.77 -12.43
C SER A 42 23.03 -14.41 -13.76
N GLY A 43 23.77 -14.15 -14.84
CA GLY A 43 23.50 -14.72 -16.15
C GLY A 43 22.08 -14.37 -16.64
N GLU A 44 21.35 -15.34 -17.17
CA GLU A 44 19.98 -15.16 -17.67
C GLU A 44 18.92 -15.09 -16.57
N HIS A 45 19.21 -15.65 -15.39
CA HIS A 45 18.24 -15.76 -14.29
C HIS A 45 17.95 -14.40 -13.64
N GLY A 46 18.92 -13.50 -13.61
CA GLY A 46 18.78 -12.16 -13.05
C GLY A 46 18.83 -12.11 -11.52
N VAL A 47 18.40 -10.98 -10.97
CA VAL A 47 18.63 -10.61 -9.57
C VAL A 47 17.33 -10.41 -8.81
N ILE A 48 17.34 -10.87 -7.56
CA ILE A 48 16.33 -10.57 -6.53
C ILE A 48 16.95 -9.60 -5.53
N LEU A 49 16.24 -8.53 -5.21
CA LEU A 49 16.61 -7.63 -4.13
C LEU A 49 15.73 -7.93 -2.91
N MET A 50 16.31 -8.00 -1.72
CA MET A 50 15.56 -8.08 -0.47
C MET A 50 15.94 -6.93 0.48
N SER A 51 14.92 -6.20 0.95
CA SER A 51 15.08 -5.13 1.93
C SER A 51 13.81 -4.92 2.77
N LEU A 52 13.97 -4.96 4.09
CA LEU A 52 12.89 -4.70 5.05
C LEU A 52 12.89 -3.26 5.60
N GLY A 53 13.54 -2.35 4.86
CA GLY A 53 13.64 -0.94 5.26
C GLY A 53 14.64 -0.71 6.39
N THR A 54 14.79 0.53 6.85
CA THR A 54 15.84 0.89 7.81
C THR A 54 15.51 0.56 9.26
N PHE A 55 14.23 0.45 9.59
CA PHE A 55 13.73 0.18 10.95
C PHE A 55 13.83 -1.29 11.37
N VAL A 56 13.88 -2.20 10.40
CA VAL A 56 14.13 -3.63 10.64
C VAL A 56 15.58 -3.90 10.26
N SER A 57 16.47 -4.05 11.24
CA SER A 57 17.88 -4.38 11.02
C SER A 57 18.05 -5.86 10.65
N GLU A 58 17.29 -6.73 11.30
CA GLU A 58 17.33 -8.18 11.17
C GLU A 58 15.97 -8.79 11.52
N LEU A 59 15.75 -10.04 11.12
CA LEU A 59 14.64 -10.88 11.58
C LEU A 59 15.17 -11.92 12.57
N PRO A 60 14.29 -12.54 13.39
CA PRO A 60 14.65 -13.68 14.23
C PRO A 60 15.46 -14.75 13.46
N ALA A 61 16.41 -15.39 14.13
CA ALA A 61 17.39 -16.27 13.48
C ALA A 61 16.74 -17.46 12.76
N ASP A 62 15.67 -18.02 13.31
CA ASP A 62 14.85 -19.06 12.69
C ASP A 62 14.26 -18.60 11.36
N VAL A 63 13.63 -17.43 11.33
CA VAL A 63 13.06 -16.82 10.12
C VAL A 63 14.14 -16.48 9.09
N THR A 64 15.25 -15.91 9.55
CA THR A 64 16.39 -15.52 8.71
C THR A 64 17.03 -16.74 8.03
N ASN A 65 17.23 -17.84 8.75
CA ASN A 65 17.76 -19.10 8.20
C ASN A 65 16.79 -19.73 7.19
N VAL A 66 15.50 -19.69 7.48
CA VAL A 66 14.44 -20.13 6.59
C VAL A 66 14.48 -19.38 5.25
N ILE A 67 14.53 -18.05 5.28
CA ILE A 67 14.58 -17.20 4.08
C ILE A 67 15.86 -17.47 3.29
N ALA A 68 17.00 -17.58 3.98
CA ALA A 68 18.29 -17.90 3.38
C ALA A 68 18.28 -19.27 2.67
N ALA A 69 17.67 -20.28 3.30
CA ALA A 69 17.55 -21.62 2.73
C ALA A 69 16.68 -21.63 1.47
N ALA A 70 15.59 -20.87 1.46
CA ALA A 70 14.75 -20.71 0.27
C ALA A 70 15.52 -20.02 -0.88
N PHE A 71 16.23 -18.93 -0.60
CA PHE A 71 17.06 -18.26 -1.60
C PHE A 71 18.16 -19.17 -2.16
N ALA A 72 18.77 -20.04 -1.33
CA ALA A 72 19.81 -20.97 -1.77
C ALA A 72 19.32 -21.98 -2.83
N LYS A 73 18.01 -22.23 -2.91
CA LYS A 73 17.39 -23.13 -3.91
C LYS A 73 17.15 -22.44 -5.26
N LEU A 74 17.29 -21.12 -5.33
CA LEU A 74 16.99 -20.34 -6.53
C LEU A 74 18.23 -20.15 -7.42
N PRO A 75 18.07 -20.16 -8.75
CA PRO A 75 19.18 -19.88 -9.66
C PRO A 75 19.53 -18.37 -9.76
N GLN A 76 18.67 -17.48 -9.28
CA GLN A 76 18.91 -16.04 -9.23
C GLN A 76 20.02 -15.69 -8.24
N LYS A 77 20.72 -14.59 -8.53
CA LYS A 77 21.53 -13.92 -7.50
C LYS A 77 20.62 -13.10 -6.59
N VAL A 78 20.93 -13.07 -5.31
CA VAL A 78 20.15 -12.34 -4.31
C VAL A 78 21.05 -11.31 -3.66
N ILE A 79 20.61 -10.05 -3.64
CA ILE A 79 21.23 -9.00 -2.82
C ILE A 79 20.28 -8.75 -1.67
N TRP A 80 20.74 -9.01 -0.45
CA TRP A 80 19.92 -8.92 0.75
C TRP A 80 20.53 -7.93 1.73
N ARG A 81 19.80 -6.84 2.00
CA ARG A 81 20.14 -5.93 3.08
C ARG A 81 19.76 -6.54 4.43
N HIS A 82 20.74 -6.97 5.21
CA HIS A 82 20.60 -7.63 6.52
C HIS A 82 21.78 -7.25 7.41
N LYS A 83 21.50 -6.75 8.61
CA LYS A 83 22.52 -6.29 9.58
C LYS A 83 22.76 -7.26 10.74
N GLY A 84 22.03 -8.38 10.75
CA GLY A 84 22.15 -9.39 11.79
C GLY A 84 23.26 -10.39 11.53
N ASP A 85 23.32 -11.41 12.37
CA ASP A 85 24.22 -12.54 12.16
C ASP A 85 23.99 -13.20 10.79
N ARG A 86 25.09 -13.66 10.19
CA ARG A 86 25.04 -14.36 8.90
C ARG A 86 24.24 -15.67 9.07
N PRO A 87 23.16 -15.88 8.28
CA PRO A 87 22.40 -17.12 8.36
C PRO A 87 23.27 -18.35 8.07
N ALA A 88 23.06 -19.42 8.82
CA ALA A 88 23.79 -20.68 8.69
C ALA A 88 23.50 -21.40 7.37
N THR A 89 22.31 -21.14 6.79
CA THR A 89 21.81 -21.73 5.54
C THR A 89 22.02 -20.84 4.32
N LEU A 90 22.87 -19.81 4.42
CA LEU A 90 23.12 -18.86 3.34
C LEU A 90 23.81 -19.54 2.15
N GLY A 91 23.15 -19.52 0.98
CA GLY A 91 23.70 -20.02 -0.27
C GLY A 91 24.73 -19.09 -0.93
N ASN A 92 25.59 -19.65 -1.78
CA ASN A 92 26.62 -18.92 -2.54
C ASN A 92 26.06 -17.93 -3.58
N ASN A 93 24.76 -17.97 -3.84
CA ASN A 93 24.05 -17.05 -4.72
C ASN A 93 23.59 -15.77 -4.02
N THR A 94 23.74 -15.67 -2.69
CA THR A 94 23.23 -14.55 -1.91
C THR A 94 24.38 -13.69 -1.35
N LEU A 95 24.33 -12.40 -1.64
CA LEU A 95 25.20 -11.37 -1.09
C LEU A 95 24.47 -10.61 0.01
N ILE A 96 24.99 -10.69 1.24
CA ILE A 96 24.51 -9.89 2.37
C ILE A 96 25.30 -8.59 2.46
N VAL A 97 24.58 -7.48 2.63
CA VAL A 97 25.14 -6.13 2.76
C VAL A 97 24.41 -5.31 3.82
N ASP A 98 25.10 -4.34 4.41
CA ASP A 98 24.49 -3.42 5.39
C ASP A 98 23.65 -2.31 4.72
N TRP A 99 23.99 -2.00 3.47
CA TRP A 99 23.42 -0.91 2.70
C TRP A 99 23.33 -1.26 1.21
N ILE A 100 22.30 -0.75 0.54
CA ILE A 100 22.05 -0.96 -0.89
C ILE A 100 21.73 0.36 -1.58
N PRO A 101 22.25 0.62 -2.80
CA PRO A 101 21.72 1.66 -3.69
C PRO A 101 20.38 1.19 -4.28
N GLN A 102 19.33 1.14 -3.45
CA GLN A 102 18.05 0.47 -3.77
C GLN A 102 17.42 0.98 -5.06
N ASN A 103 17.32 2.29 -5.26
CA ASN A 103 16.78 2.88 -6.49
C ASN A 103 17.53 2.38 -7.74
N ASP A 104 18.85 2.32 -7.68
CA ASP A 104 19.70 1.98 -8.82
C ASP A 104 19.63 0.47 -9.11
N LEU A 105 19.60 -0.36 -8.07
CA LEU A 105 19.37 -1.80 -8.18
C LEU A 105 17.99 -2.11 -8.76
N LEU A 106 16.94 -1.42 -8.30
CA LEU A 106 15.57 -1.61 -8.82
C LEU A 106 15.46 -1.21 -10.29
N GLY A 107 16.17 -0.16 -10.71
CA GLY A 107 16.22 0.25 -12.12
C GLY A 107 17.20 -0.54 -12.99
N HIS A 108 17.92 -1.53 -12.44
CA HIS A 108 18.88 -2.32 -13.20
C HIS A 108 18.17 -3.33 -14.14
N PRO A 109 18.61 -3.50 -15.41
CA PRO A 109 17.95 -4.40 -16.38
C PRO A 109 17.84 -5.87 -15.94
N LYS A 110 18.77 -6.35 -15.10
CA LYS A 110 18.76 -7.72 -14.55
C LYS A 110 17.78 -7.90 -13.39
N MET A 111 17.17 -6.82 -12.87
CA MET A 111 16.25 -6.92 -11.75
C MET A 111 14.96 -7.68 -12.14
N LYS A 112 14.60 -8.66 -11.31
CA LYS A 112 13.45 -9.53 -11.53
C LYS A 112 12.37 -9.36 -10.49
N LEU A 113 12.77 -9.22 -9.22
CA LEU A 113 11.85 -9.25 -8.09
C LEU A 113 12.40 -8.41 -6.93
N PHE A 114 11.51 -7.73 -6.24
CA PHE A 114 11.80 -7.08 -4.98
C PHE A 114 11.04 -7.74 -3.82
N VAL A 115 11.77 -8.35 -2.88
CA VAL A 115 11.22 -8.82 -1.61
C VAL A 115 11.25 -7.66 -0.62
N ALA A 116 10.08 -7.16 -0.24
CA ALA A 116 9.97 -5.88 0.44
C ALA A 116 8.99 -5.91 1.60
N HIS A 117 9.33 -5.17 2.66
CA HIS A 117 8.42 -4.92 3.78
C HIS A 117 7.20 -4.05 3.45
N GLY A 118 7.13 -3.40 2.28
CA GLY A 118 5.97 -2.57 1.93
C GLY A 118 6.02 -1.11 2.38
N GLY A 119 7.16 -0.59 2.85
CA GLY A 119 7.31 0.83 3.12
C GLY A 119 7.07 1.69 1.87
N THR A 120 6.39 2.83 2.02
CA THR A 120 5.90 3.68 0.91
C THR A 120 6.99 4.01 -0.12
N ASN A 121 8.20 4.34 0.34
CA ASN A 121 9.29 4.71 -0.57
C ASN A 121 9.73 3.54 -1.44
N GLY A 122 9.97 2.37 -0.85
CA GLY A 122 10.43 1.19 -1.59
C GLY A 122 9.38 0.67 -2.56
N VAL A 123 8.10 0.73 -2.17
CA VAL A 123 6.98 0.38 -3.04
C VAL A 123 6.88 1.33 -4.24
N GLN A 124 7.03 2.64 -4.02
CA GLN A 124 7.04 3.62 -5.10
C GLN A 124 8.25 3.50 -6.02
N GLU A 125 9.44 3.18 -5.49
CA GLU A 125 10.63 2.90 -6.32
C GLU A 125 10.43 1.63 -7.16
N ALA A 126 9.87 0.57 -6.58
CA ALA A 126 9.56 -0.66 -7.31
C ALA A 126 8.53 -0.41 -8.43
N MET A 127 7.48 0.37 -8.14
CA MET A 127 6.49 0.78 -9.15
C MET A 127 7.12 1.66 -10.22
N TYR A 128 7.95 2.63 -9.85
CA TYR A 128 8.65 3.51 -10.79
C TYR A 128 9.53 2.72 -11.76
N HIS A 129 10.26 1.71 -11.27
CA HIS A 129 11.14 0.87 -12.09
C HIS A 129 10.46 -0.36 -12.71
N GLY A 130 9.18 -0.61 -12.39
CA GLY A 130 8.42 -1.72 -12.98
C GLY A 130 8.81 -3.10 -12.47
N VAL A 131 9.26 -3.22 -11.21
CA VAL A 131 9.73 -4.46 -10.58
C VAL A 131 8.63 -5.03 -9.66
N PRO A 132 8.11 -6.24 -9.90
CA PRO A 132 7.06 -6.82 -9.06
C PRO A 132 7.57 -7.16 -7.65
N VAL A 133 6.64 -7.37 -6.71
CA VAL A 133 6.96 -7.43 -5.28
C VAL A 133 6.48 -8.72 -4.62
N VAL A 134 7.33 -9.34 -3.79
CA VAL A 134 6.90 -10.28 -2.75
C VAL A 134 6.92 -9.51 -1.43
N GLY A 135 5.74 -9.33 -0.85
CA GLY A 135 5.51 -8.51 0.32
C GLY A 135 5.68 -9.27 1.62
N LEU A 136 6.46 -8.72 2.55
CA LEU A 136 6.62 -9.19 3.94
C LEU A 136 6.37 -8.04 4.93
N PRO A 137 5.11 -7.56 5.06
CA PRO A 137 4.81 -6.45 5.94
C PRO A 137 5.10 -6.77 7.41
N VAL A 138 5.56 -5.75 8.13
CA VAL A 138 5.93 -5.83 9.54
C VAL A 138 5.03 -4.95 10.39
N PHE A 139 4.85 -3.66 10.03
CA PHE A 139 4.09 -2.70 10.83
C PHE A 139 3.60 -1.48 10.03
N PHE A 140 2.78 -0.63 10.65
CA PHE A 140 2.22 0.59 10.07
C PHE A 140 1.40 0.35 8.79
N ASP A 141 1.53 1.24 7.81
CA ASP A 141 0.86 1.26 6.52
C ASP A 141 1.38 0.21 5.52
N GLN A 142 2.37 -0.61 5.92
CA GLN A 142 3.01 -1.59 5.04
C GLN A 142 2.05 -2.62 4.45
N PHE A 143 1.13 -3.13 5.27
CA PHE A 143 0.10 -4.08 4.85
C PHE A 143 -0.78 -3.49 3.76
N ASP A 144 -1.25 -2.27 4.01
CA ASP A 144 -2.11 -1.50 3.13
C ASP A 144 -1.43 -1.14 1.81
N ASN A 145 -0.15 -0.80 1.84
CA ASN A 145 0.64 -0.49 0.64
C ASN A 145 0.80 -1.72 -0.26
N LEU A 146 1.13 -2.86 0.34
CA LEU A 146 1.31 -4.11 -0.39
C LEU A 146 -0.02 -4.66 -0.91
N LEU A 147 -1.11 -4.54 -0.13
CA LEU A 147 -2.45 -4.91 -0.57
C LEU A 147 -2.85 -4.15 -1.84
N ARG A 148 -2.56 -2.85 -1.93
CA ARG A 148 -2.83 -2.06 -3.15
C ARG A 148 -2.08 -2.59 -4.37
N LEU A 149 -0.84 -3.05 -4.22
CA LEU A 149 -0.10 -3.69 -5.32
C LEU A 149 -0.66 -5.07 -5.66
N LYS A 150 -1.06 -5.85 -4.65
CA LYS A 150 -1.68 -7.16 -4.84
C LYS A 150 -2.98 -7.08 -5.62
N GLU A 151 -3.87 -6.14 -5.27
CA GLU A 151 -5.11 -5.88 -6.00
C GLU A 151 -4.89 -5.44 -7.45
N ARG A 152 -3.68 -4.95 -7.78
CA ARG A 152 -3.26 -4.60 -9.14
C ARG A 152 -2.52 -5.75 -9.84
N GLY A 153 -2.44 -6.92 -9.21
CA GLY A 153 -1.72 -8.08 -9.72
C GLY A 153 -0.23 -7.84 -9.90
N ALA A 154 0.38 -6.97 -9.09
CA ALA A 154 1.81 -6.61 -9.15
C ALA A 154 2.60 -7.08 -7.92
N ALA A 155 1.93 -7.70 -6.95
CA ALA A 155 2.55 -8.25 -5.76
C ALA A 155 1.80 -9.45 -5.20
N THR A 156 2.51 -10.29 -4.45
CA THR A 156 1.93 -11.26 -3.51
C THR A 156 2.32 -10.91 -2.07
N LEU A 157 1.56 -11.36 -1.07
CA LEU A 157 1.84 -11.08 0.35
C LEU A 157 1.99 -12.37 1.13
N LEU A 158 3.01 -12.39 1.97
CA LEU A 158 3.18 -13.36 3.04
C LEU A 158 3.30 -12.60 4.36
N THR A 159 2.87 -13.21 5.46
CA THR A 159 3.08 -12.62 6.78
C THR A 159 4.33 -13.21 7.42
N ILE A 160 5.07 -12.43 8.20
CA ILE A 160 6.26 -12.94 8.91
C ILE A 160 5.91 -14.12 9.81
N ASN A 161 4.71 -14.15 10.40
CA ASN A 161 4.24 -15.25 11.26
C ASN A 161 3.96 -16.56 10.50
N THR A 162 3.86 -16.50 9.17
CA THR A 162 3.54 -17.65 8.32
C THR A 162 4.63 -17.93 7.31
N VAL A 163 5.67 -17.11 7.23
CA VAL A 163 6.73 -17.28 6.23
C VAL A 163 7.38 -18.66 6.41
N ASP A 164 7.44 -19.39 5.30
CA ASP A 164 7.96 -20.75 5.17
C ASP A 164 7.23 -21.85 5.92
N LYS A 165 6.01 -21.56 6.41
CA LYS A 165 5.04 -22.64 6.60
C LYS A 165 4.75 -23.24 5.23
N ASP A 166 4.94 -24.55 5.11
CA ASP A 166 4.69 -25.32 3.89
C ASP A 166 5.45 -24.78 2.66
N ASN A 167 6.68 -24.28 2.83
CA ASN A 167 7.53 -23.79 1.74
C ASN A 167 6.94 -22.59 0.95
N ASN A 168 5.97 -21.88 1.54
CA ASN A 168 5.23 -20.81 0.87
C ASN A 168 6.09 -19.63 0.40
N PHE A 169 7.25 -19.39 1.02
CA PHE A 169 8.13 -18.28 0.65
C PHE A 169 8.82 -18.54 -0.68
N LEU A 170 9.34 -19.76 -0.86
CA LEU A 170 9.92 -20.18 -2.13
C LEU A 170 8.87 -20.18 -3.24
N GLU A 171 7.67 -20.71 -2.94
CA GLU A 171 6.56 -20.76 -3.88
C GLU A 171 6.12 -19.37 -4.33
N ALA A 172 5.97 -18.42 -3.39
CA ALA A 172 5.62 -17.04 -3.72
C ALA A 172 6.67 -16.36 -4.61
N ILE A 173 7.96 -16.60 -4.37
CA ILE A 173 9.04 -16.09 -5.23
C ILE A 173 8.93 -16.71 -6.63
N GLN A 174 8.78 -18.03 -6.72
CA GLN A 174 8.66 -18.73 -8.00
C GLN A 174 7.41 -18.30 -8.77
N GLU A 175 6.28 -18.11 -8.09
CA GLU A 175 5.05 -17.59 -8.66
C GLU A 175 5.30 -16.23 -9.32
N VAL A 176 5.79 -15.24 -8.57
CA VAL A 176 6.01 -13.87 -9.10
C VAL A 176 7.07 -13.83 -10.20
N LEU A 177 8.07 -14.72 -10.16
CA LEU A 177 9.11 -14.80 -11.20
C LEU A 177 8.61 -15.45 -12.49
N ASN A 178 7.76 -16.47 -12.39
CA ASN A 178 7.37 -17.30 -13.53
C ASN A 178 6.04 -16.88 -14.16
N GLU A 179 5.13 -16.28 -13.39
CA GLU A 179 3.82 -15.83 -13.88
C GLU A 179 3.95 -14.43 -14.51
N PRO A 180 3.85 -14.30 -15.86
CA PRO A 180 4.19 -13.05 -16.55
C PRO A 180 3.30 -11.87 -16.18
N SER A 181 2.07 -12.14 -15.73
CA SER A 181 1.10 -11.10 -15.37
C SER A 181 1.65 -10.15 -14.29
N TYR A 182 2.42 -10.63 -13.31
CA TYR A 182 3.03 -9.78 -12.28
C TYR A 182 3.93 -8.70 -12.87
N ARG A 183 4.85 -9.09 -13.76
CA ARG A 183 5.79 -8.16 -14.40
C ARG A 183 5.06 -7.24 -15.38
N MET A 184 4.12 -7.77 -16.16
CA MET A 184 3.32 -6.97 -17.10
C MET A 184 2.49 -5.90 -16.40
N ASN A 185 1.83 -6.27 -15.29
CA ASN A 185 1.03 -5.36 -14.49
C ASN A 185 1.92 -4.28 -13.87
N MET A 186 3.05 -4.66 -13.26
CA MET A 186 3.95 -3.67 -12.66
C MET A 186 4.57 -2.72 -13.69
N GLN A 187 4.91 -3.21 -14.88
CA GLN A 187 5.35 -2.35 -15.99
C GLN A 187 4.24 -1.41 -16.49
N ARG A 188 2.99 -1.87 -16.52
CA ARG A 188 1.83 -1.00 -16.82
C ARG A 188 1.69 0.09 -15.76
N LEU A 189 1.79 -0.25 -14.48
CA LEU A 189 1.75 0.72 -13.39
C LEU A 189 2.92 1.72 -13.49
N SER A 190 4.13 1.24 -13.78
CA SER A 190 5.31 2.10 -14.01
C SER A 190 5.06 3.14 -15.10
N ARG A 191 4.52 2.72 -16.26
CA ARG A 191 4.18 3.63 -17.35
C ARG A 191 3.17 4.69 -16.90
N LEU A 192 2.08 4.28 -16.26
CA LEU A 192 1.05 5.21 -15.77
C LEU A 192 1.61 6.17 -14.71
N HIS A 193 2.44 5.68 -13.80
CA HIS A 193 3.02 6.46 -12.71
C HIS A 193 3.97 7.54 -13.23
N ARG A 194 4.74 7.22 -14.29
CA ARG A 194 5.72 8.11 -14.89
C ARG A 194 5.13 9.05 -15.94
N ASP A 195 3.98 8.70 -16.51
CA ASP A 195 3.27 9.49 -17.50
C ASP A 195 2.51 10.63 -16.81
N GLN A 196 3.25 11.70 -16.47
CA GLN A 196 2.74 12.89 -15.81
C GLN A 196 3.27 14.13 -16.52
N PRO A 197 2.46 15.19 -16.69
CA PRO A 197 2.88 16.41 -17.39
C PRO A 197 3.93 17.23 -16.62
N ILE A 198 3.96 17.10 -15.30
CA ILE A 198 4.88 17.79 -14.39
C ILE A 198 5.41 16.73 -13.42
N THR A 199 6.71 16.77 -13.10
CA THR A 199 7.25 15.82 -12.12
C THR A 199 6.63 16.04 -10.73
N PRO A 200 6.45 14.99 -9.91
CA PRO A 200 5.85 15.14 -8.58
C PRO A 200 6.57 16.16 -7.69
N LEU A 201 7.89 16.28 -7.81
CA LEU A 201 8.69 17.24 -7.06
C LEU A 201 8.46 18.68 -7.53
N GLU A 202 8.47 18.94 -8.83
CA GLU A 202 8.18 20.27 -9.39
C GLU A 202 6.75 20.71 -9.05
N ASN A 203 5.78 19.79 -9.14
CA ASN A 203 4.40 20.05 -8.74
C ASN A 203 4.31 20.44 -7.26
N ALA A 204 5.04 19.74 -6.38
CA ALA A 204 5.11 20.08 -4.96
C ALA A 204 5.65 21.50 -4.73
N LEU A 205 6.76 21.85 -5.40
CA LEU A 205 7.37 23.18 -5.31
C LEU A 205 6.41 24.27 -5.75
N PHE A 206 5.75 24.07 -6.90
CA PHE A 206 4.75 25.01 -7.41
C PHE A 206 3.65 25.28 -6.36
N TRP A 207 3.07 24.24 -5.76
CA TRP A 207 1.98 24.40 -4.80
C TRP A 207 2.43 25.00 -3.48
N ILE A 208 3.64 24.70 -3.01
CA ILE A 208 4.24 25.34 -1.83
C ILE A 208 4.34 26.86 -2.08
N GLU A 209 4.93 27.25 -3.21
CA GLU A 209 5.04 28.66 -3.58
C GLU A 209 3.67 29.32 -3.79
N PHE A 210 2.72 28.60 -4.40
CA PHE A 210 1.35 29.09 -4.60
C PHE A 210 0.70 29.47 -3.28
N VAL A 211 0.79 28.60 -2.26
CA VAL A 211 0.23 28.86 -0.94
C VAL A 211 0.91 30.07 -0.28
N MET A 212 2.23 30.21 -0.42
CA MET A 212 2.98 31.37 0.08
C MET A 212 2.54 32.67 -0.61
N ARG A 213 2.48 32.68 -1.95
CA ARG A 213 2.06 33.85 -2.77
C ARG A 213 0.66 34.31 -2.41
N HIS A 214 -0.24 33.39 -2.09
CA HIS A 214 -1.66 33.67 -1.80
C HIS A 214 -2.00 33.62 -0.31
N LYS A 215 -1.00 33.81 0.58
CA LYS A 215 -1.19 33.96 2.04
C LYS A 215 -2.08 32.86 2.65
N GLY A 216 -1.84 31.61 2.25
CA GLY A 216 -2.57 30.44 2.78
C GLY A 216 -3.73 29.92 1.92
N ALA A 217 -3.98 30.50 0.73
CA ALA A 217 -4.93 30.01 -0.27
C ALA A 217 -6.32 29.62 0.29
N ALA A 218 -6.95 30.54 1.02
CA ALA A 218 -8.18 30.27 1.77
C ALA A 218 -9.34 29.72 0.90
N HIS A 219 -9.40 30.11 -0.38
CA HIS A 219 -10.43 29.67 -1.34
C HIS A 219 -10.37 28.16 -1.69
N LEU A 220 -9.26 27.47 -1.39
CA LEU A 220 -9.13 26.01 -1.58
C LEU A 220 -9.55 25.22 -0.34
N LYS A 221 -9.71 25.87 0.81
CA LYS A 221 -10.09 25.22 2.07
C LYS A 221 -11.59 24.96 2.09
N ALA A 222 -11.96 23.79 2.60
CA ALA A 222 -13.36 23.45 2.83
C ALA A 222 -13.99 24.37 3.88
N GLU A 223 -15.23 24.82 3.64
CA GLU A 223 -15.99 25.58 4.64
C GLU A 223 -16.35 24.74 5.88
N SER A 224 -16.29 23.41 5.77
CA SER A 224 -16.49 22.50 6.91
C SER A 224 -15.55 22.79 8.08
N TYR A 225 -14.33 23.30 7.84
CA TYR A 225 -13.40 23.68 8.92
C TYR A 225 -13.85 24.90 9.73
N ARG A 226 -14.82 25.66 9.24
CA ARG A 226 -15.37 26.86 9.90
C ARG A 226 -16.77 26.63 10.48
N MET A 227 -17.36 25.47 10.22
CA MET A 227 -18.70 25.15 10.69
C MET A 227 -18.67 24.69 12.15
N PRO A 228 -19.66 25.10 12.97
CA PRO A 228 -19.90 24.47 14.26
C PRO A 228 -20.16 22.96 14.09
N TRP A 229 -19.75 22.16 15.07
CA TRP A 229 -19.86 20.70 15.00
C TRP A 229 -21.29 20.20 14.71
N TYR A 230 -22.30 20.89 15.24
CA TYR A 230 -23.71 20.49 15.07
C TYR A 230 -24.21 20.71 13.64
N SER A 231 -23.74 21.75 12.95
CA SER A 231 -24.03 21.98 11.53
C SER A 231 -23.26 21.01 10.66
N TYR A 232 -21.98 20.76 10.99
CA TYR A 232 -21.15 19.79 10.28
C TYR A 232 -21.74 18.36 10.32
N HIS A 233 -22.29 17.96 11.48
CA HIS A 233 -22.95 16.66 11.66
C HIS A 233 -24.47 16.69 11.37
N SER A 234 -25.00 17.80 10.84
CA SER A 234 -26.42 17.96 10.48
C SER A 234 -27.39 17.51 11.60
N VAL A 235 -27.11 17.92 12.84
CA VAL A 235 -27.87 17.50 14.03
C VAL A 235 -29.35 17.89 13.92
N ASP A 236 -29.63 19.04 13.33
CA ASP A 236 -30.98 19.52 13.02
C ASP A 236 -31.75 18.55 12.10
N VAL A 237 -31.11 18.07 11.03
CA VAL A 237 -31.69 17.08 10.11
C VAL A 237 -31.95 15.76 10.82
N VAL A 238 -30.99 15.29 11.63
CA VAL A 238 -31.16 14.05 12.40
C VAL A 238 -32.33 14.16 13.37
N LEU A 239 -32.44 15.26 14.11
CA LEU A 239 -33.55 15.50 15.05
C LEU A 239 -34.90 15.58 14.33
N PHE A 240 -34.95 16.25 13.17
CA PHE A 240 -36.17 16.31 12.36
C PHE A 240 -36.63 14.93 11.88
N LEU A 241 -35.70 14.12 11.33
CA LEU A 241 -36.01 12.77 10.86
C LEU A 241 -36.42 11.85 12.01
N ALA A 242 -35.73 11.91 13.15
CA ALA A 242 -36.08 11.13 14.34
C ALA A 242 -37.47 11.51 14.87
N GLY A 243 -37.79 12.82 14.92
CA GLY A 243 -39.11 13.31 15.30
C GLY A 243 -40.22 12.83 14.37
N ALA A 244 -39.99 12.84 13.05
CA ALA A 244 -40.95 12.34 12.06
C ALA A 244 -41.23 10.83 12.25
N VAL A 245 -40.19 10.03 12.47
CA VAL A 245 -40.34 8.59 12.75
C VAL A 245 -41.14 8.36 14.04
N LEU A 246 -40.81 9.09 15.12
CA LEU A 246 -41.54 9.00 16.38
C LEU A 246 -43.01 9.38 16.23
N LEU A 247 -43.32 10.39 15.43
CA LEU A 247 -44.69 10.80 15.15
C LEU A 247 -45.46 9.70 14.40
N VAL A 248 -44.88 9.09 13.37
CA VAL A 248 -45.50 7.98 12.63
C VAL A 248 -45.72 6.76 13.52
N LEU A 249 -44.73 6.38 14.34
CA LEU A 249 -44.89 5.26 15.28
C LEU A 249 -45.99 5.56 16.32
N SER A 250 -46.05 6.80 16.81
CA SER A 250 -47.08 7.23 17.77
C SER A 250 -48.47 7.20 17.14
N THR A 251 -48.65 7.67 15.90
CA THR A 251 -49.95 7.64 15.22
C THR A 251 -50.41 6.21 14.92
N ILE A 252 -49.50 5.32 14.49
CA ILE A 252 -49.79 3.89 14.28
C ILE A 252 -50.19 3.24 15.61
N PHE A 253 -49.42 3.48 16.68
CA PHE A 253 -49.73 2.94 18.01
C PHE A 253 -51.10 3.40 18.50
N ILE A 254 -51.40 4.70 18.40
CA ILE A 254 -52.71 5.26 18.76
C ILE A 254 -53.81 4.65 17.90
N PHE A 255 -53.61 4.51 16.58
CA PHE A 255 -54.59 3.91 15.68
C PHE A 255 -54.89 2.44 16.04
N ILE A 256 -53.85 1.63 16.28
CA ILE A 256 -53.99 0.23 16.73
C ILE A 256 -54.71 0.17 18.08
N TRP A 257 -54.36 1.05 19.02
CA TRP A 257 -55.00 1.13 20.33
C TRP A 257 -56.48 1.53 20.22
N CYS A 258 -56.82 2.49 19.36
CA CYS A 258 -58.20 2.86 19.05
C CYS A 258 -58.97 1.68 18.43
N LEU A 259 -58.39 0.97 17.46
CA LEU A 259 -59.02 -0.23 16.88
C LEU A 259 -59.25 -1.32 17.95
N TYR A 260 -58.24 -1.61 18.77
CA TYR A 260 -58.34 -2.59 19.84
C TYR A 260 -59.46 -2.23 20.83
N THR A 261 -59.50 -0.98 21.29
CA THR A 261 -60.53 -0.54 22.25
C THR A 261 -61.93 -0.54 21.65
N THR A 262 -62.09 -0.24 20.36
CA THR A 262 -63.40 -0.24 19.69
C THR A 262 -63.91 -1.67 19.46
N VAL A 263 -63.04 -2.59 19.02
CA VAL A 263 -63.38 -4.00 18.77
C VAL A 263 -63.58 -4.76 20.09
N CYS A 264 -62.77 -4.52 21.12
CA CYS A 264 -62.88 -5.21 22.40
C CYS A 264 -64.01 -4.66 23.30
N LYS A 265 -64.44 -3.39 23.16
CA LYS A 265 -65.58 -2.84 23.92
C LYS A 265 -66.94 -3.35 23.43
N HIS A 266 -67.07 -3.84 22.20
CA HIS A 266 -68.32 -4.41 21.68
C HIS A 266 -68.62 -5.86 22.13
N LYS A 267 -67.78 -6.47 22.97
CA LYS A 267 -68.01 -7.81 23.55
C LYS A 267 -68.59 -7.81 24.98
N VAL A 268 -69.06 -6.67 25.48
CA VAL A 268 -69.87 -6.63 26.72
C VAL A 268 -71.35 -6.74 26.34
N LYS A 269 -71.94 -7.87 26.73
CA LYS A 269 -73.30 -8.35 26.42
C LYS A 269 -74.38 -7.28 26.55
N ARG A 270 -75.28 -7.27 25.57
CA ARG A 270 -76.65 -6.76 25.70
C ARG A 270 -77.50 -7.97 26.12
N ASP A 271 -77.98 -7.98 27.36
CA ASP A 271 -79.08 -8.84 27.81
C ASP A 271 -80.41 -8.28 27.27
#